data_AF-A0A945TQG9-F1
#
_entry.id   AF-A0A945TQG9-F1
#
_cell.length_a   1.000
_cell.length_b   1.000
_cell.length_c   1.000
_cell.angle_alpha   90.00
_cell.angle_beta   90.00
_cell.angle_gamma   90.00
#
_symmetry.space_group_name_H-M   'P 1'
#
loop_
_entity.id
_entity.type
_entity.pdbx_description
1 polymer ?
#
loop_
_entity_poly.entity_id
_entity_poly.type
_entity_poly.pdbx_seq_one_letter_code
_entity_poly.pdbx_strand_id
1 'polypeptide(L)'
;MITPSRRLDFTEIPVLDIGPLLTGENEQECIEALRAACSKVGFFYIQNHQIPASLISDVKSAADEFFCAPTDEKMALAISPQIQGYLPLGYRSYEGEKRAGTSH
;
A
#
# COMPACT_ATOMS: atom_id res chain seq x y z
N MET A 1 10.75 -28.65 8.68
CA MET A 1 10.32 -27.93 9.89
C MET A 1 10.20 -26.46 9.51
N ILE A 2 9.05 -25.82 9.77
CA ILE A 2 8.86 -24.40 9.47
C ILE A 2 9.45 -23.59 10.64
N THR A 3 10.28 -22.60 10.35
CA THR A 3 10.86 -21.71 11.36
C THR A 3 9.73 -20.93 12.06
N PRO A 4 9.68 -20.88 13.40
CA PRO A 4 8.65 -20.13 14.11
C PRO A 4 8.78 -18.63 13.81
N SER A 5 7.64 -17.94 13.77
CA SER A 5 7.60 -16.47 13.62
C SER A 5 8.34 -15.80 14.78
N ARG A 6 9.30 -14.93 14.47
CA ARG A 6 10.04 -14.15 15.46
C ARG A 6 9.36 -12.80 15.69
N ARG A 7 9.24 -12.37 16.95
CA ARG A 7 8.87 -10.99 17.29
C ARG A 7 10.02 -10.04 16.94
N LEU A 8 9.71 -8.92 16.31
CA LEU A 8 10.68 -7.85 16.06
C LEU A 8 10.55 -6.79 17.15
N ASP A 9 11.67 -6.41 17.76
CA ASP A 9 11.71 -5.39 18.79
C ASP A 9 12.19 -4.06 18.16
N PHE A 10 11.23 -3.21 17.79
CA PHE A 10 11.45 -1.84 17.31
C PHE A 10 10.51 -0.89 18.07
N THR A 11 10.95 0.34 18.30
CA THR A 11 10.18 1.36 19.06
C THR A 11 9.68 2.50 18.19
N GLU A 12 10.14 2.58 16.95
CA GLU A 12 9.77 3.61 15.98
C GLU A 12 9.77 3.04 14.56
N ILE A 13 9.00 3.68 13.66
CA ILE A 13 8.99 3.34 12.24
C ILE A 13 10.02 4.25 11.54
N PRO A 14 11.03 3.68 10.86
CA PRO A 14 12.03 4.48 10.17
C PRO A 14 11.41 5.39 9.10
N VAL A 15 11.91 6.62 8.98
CA VAL A 15 11.65 7.52 7.85
C VAL A 15 12.93 7.62 7.04
N LEU A 16 12.88 7.22 5.77
CA LEU A 16 14.06 7.12 4.91
C LEU A 16 14.06 8.21 3.84
N ASP A 17 15.19 8.90 3.69
CA ASP A 17 15.42 9.80 2.57
C ASP A 17 15.84 9.01 1.34
N ILE A 18 14.98 8.98 0.32
CA ILE A 18 15.28 8.27 -0.93
C ILE A 18 15.85 9.18 -2.03
N GLY A 19 16.05 10.47 -1.74
CA GLY A 19 16.65 11.43 -2.67
C GLY A 19 17.95 10.94 -3.33
N PRO A 20 18.92 10.39 -2.56
CA PRO A 20 20.16 9.81 -3.11
C PRO A 20 19.95 8.73 -4.18
N LEU A 21 18.88 7.94 -4.09
CA LEU A 21 18.56 6.89 -5.08
C LEU A 21 18.06 7.47 -6.40
N LEU A 22 17.50 8.68 -6.36
CA LEU A 22 16.97 9.36 -7.54
C LEU A 22 18.04 10.14 -8.29
N THR A 23 19.06 10.62 -7.57
CA THR A 23 20.20 11.35 -8.16
C THR A 23 21.36 10.43 -8.54
N GLY A 24 21.45 9.24 -7.93
CA GLY A 24 22.58 8.32 -8.10
C GLY A 24 23.84 8.75 -7.33
N GLU A 25 23.73 9.77 -6.47
CA GLU A 25 24.84 10.29 -5.67
C GLU A 25 24.72 9.79 -4.24
N ASN A 26 25.78 9.13 -3.74
CA ASN A 26 25.86 8.63 -2.36
C ASN A 26 24.69 7.69 -1.96
N GLU A 27 24.23 6.86 -2.89
CA GLU A 27 23.08 5.96 -2.68
C GLU A 27 23.33 4.83 -1.66
N GLN A 28 24.59 4.50 -1.39
CA GLN A 28 24.97 3.33 -0.58
C GLN A 28 24.40 3.39 0.85
N GLU A 29 24.44 4.56 1.48
CA GLU A 29 23.87 4.76 2.83
C GLU A 29 22.35 4.55 2.83
N CYS A 30 21.66 5.06 1.80
CA CYS A 30 20.21 4.86 1.64
C CYS A 30 19.86 3.38 1.43
N ILE A 31 20.64 2.66 0.60
CA ILE A 31 20.47 1.22 0.37
C ILE A 31 20.66 0.42 1.66
N GLU A 32 21.65 0.78 2.48
CA GLU A 32 21.89 0.15 3.78
C GLU A 32 20.76 0.41 4.77
N ALA A 33 20.24 1.64 4.81
CA ALA A 33 19.09 2.00 5.62
C ALA A 33 17.82 1.25 5.20
N LEU A 34 17.56 1.14 3.88
CA LEU A 34 16.46 0.33 3.33
C LEU A 34 16.57 -1.13 3.74
N ARG A 35 17.76 -1.73 3.58
CA ARG A 35 18.02 -3.12 3.99
C ARG A 35 17.76 -3.32 5.49
N ALA A 36 18.20 -2.39 6.33
CA ALA A 36 17.96 -2.44 7.76
C ALA A 36 16.46 -2.34 8.10
N ALA A 37 15.74 -1.40 7.49
CA ALA A 37 14.31 -1.24 7.70
C ALA A 37 13.52 -2.49 7.30
N CYS A 38 13.78 -3.05 6.11
CA CYS A 38 13.15 -4.28 5.63
C CYS A 38 13.43 -5.49 6.52
N SER A 39 14.66 -5.65 7.01
CA SER A 39 15.07 -6.85 7.77
C SER A 39 14.77 -6.79 9.27
N LYS A 40 14.69 -5.59 9.85
CA LYS A 40 14.51 -5.39 11.30
C LYS A 40 13.10 -4.94 11.68
N VAL A 41 12.41 -4.19 10.81
CA VAL A 41 11.08 -3.63 11.08
C VAL A 41 10.03 -4.22 10.15
N GLY A 42 10.35 -4.37 8.86
CA GLY A 42 9.44 -4.85 7.82
C GLY A 42 8.55 -3.76 7.21
N PHE A 43 8.65 -2.51 7.68
CA PHE A 43 7.92 -1.36 7.17
C PHE A 43 8.70 -0.06 7.45
N PHE A 44 8.49 0.98 6.63
CA PHE A 44 9.12 2.30 6.76
C PHE A 44 8.33 3.37 5.99
N TYR A 45 8.55 4.63 6.31
CA TYR A 45 8.13 5.79 5.50
C TYR A 45 9.29 6.27 4.63
N ILE A 46 8.97 7.00 3.56
CA ILE A 46 9.96 7.64 2.69
C ILE A 46 9.71 9.15 2.59
N GLN A 47 10.77 9.91 2.38
CA GLN A 47 10.73 11.33 2.05
C GLN A 47 11.57 11.61 0.79
N ASN A 48 11.44 12.82 0.24
CA ASN A 48 12.12 13.26 -0.99
C ASN A 48 11.87 12.36 -2.21
N HIS A 49 10.70 11.72 -2.26
CA HIS A 49 10.24 10.84 -3.33
C HIS A 49 9.82 11.56 -4.62
N GLN A 50 9.89 12.89 -4.68
CA GLN A 50 9.55 13.73 -5.84
C GLN A 50 8.11 13.62 -6.36
N ILE A 51 7.19 13.03 -5.57
CA ILE A 51 5.76 13.04 -5.91
C ILE A 51 5.21 14.42 -5.50
N PRO A 52 4.62 15.18 -6.43
CA PRO A 52 4.10 16.50 -6.13
C PRO A 52 3.02 16.46 -5.05
N ALA A 53 3.06 17.42 -4.12
CA ALA A 53 2.05 17.55 -3.08
C ALA A 53 0.63 17.76 -3.65
N SER A 54 0.53 18.43 -4.81
CA SER A 54 -0.74 18.60 -5.53
C SER A 54 -1.32 17.26 -5.95
N LEU A 55 -0.53 16.35 -6.53
CA LEU A 55 -1.00 15.03 -6.94
C LEU A 55 -1.53 14.22 -5.76
N ILE A 56 -0.85 14.28 -4.60
CA ILE A 56 -1.32 13.61 -3.37
C ILE A 56 -2.67 14.18 -2.93
N SER A 57 -2.81 15.51 -2.96
CA SER A 57 -4.07 16.19 -2.63
C SER A 57 -5.20 15.83 -3.59
N ASP A 58 -4.90 15.81 -4.89
CA ASP A 58 -5.88 15.52 -5.95
C ASP A 58 -6.39 14.08 -5.85
N VAL A 59 -5.48 13.12 -5.63
CA VAL A 59 -5.85 11.70 -5.41
C VAL A 59 -6.72 11.55 -4.17
N LYS A 60 -6.39 12.28 -3.09
CA LYS A 60 -7.20 12.25 -1.86
C LYS A 60 -8.60 12.83 -2.12
N SER A 61 -8.71 13.98 -2.78
CA SER A 61 -10.01 14.58 -3.12
C SER A 61 -10.85 13.66 -3.99
N ALA A 62 -10.24 13.08 -5.03
CA ALA A 62 -10.92 12.13 -5.92
C ALA A 62 -11.39 10.87 -5.17
N ALA A 63 -10.59 10.36 -4.22
CA ALA A 63 -10.99 9.25 -3.38
C ALA A 63 -12.18 9.65 -2.47
N ASP A 64 -12.11 10.80 -1.80
CA ASP A 64 -13.19 11.29 -0.94
C ASP A 64 -14.50 11.46 -1.74
N GLU A 65 -14.45 12.10 -2.91
CA GLU A 65 -15.58 12.25 -3.83
C GLU A 65 -16.17 10.89 -4.24
N PHE A 66 -15.31 9.96 -4.68
CA PHE A 66 -15.74 8.62 -5.09
C PHE A 66 -16.41 7.86 -3.94
N PHE A 67 -15.79 7.81 -2.76
CA PHE A 67 -16.32 7.04 -1.64
C PHE A 67 -17.57 7.67 -1.00
N CYS A 68 -17.76 8.99 -1.13
CA CYS A 68 -18.99 9.69 -0.75
C CYS A 68 -20.16 9.49 -1.73
N ALA A 69 -19.91 9.03 -2.96
CA ALA A 69 -20.96 8.77 -3.94
C ALA A 69 -21.90 7.62 -3.50
N PRO A 70 -23.14 7.57 -4.05
CA PRO A 70 -24.09 6.48 -3.79
C PRO A 70 -23.49 5.10 -4.05
N THR A 71 -23.92 4.11 -3.27
CA THR A 71 -23.42 2.73 -3.40
C THR A 71 -23.58 2.17 -4.81
N ASP A 72 -24.72 2.41 -5.46
CA ASP A 72 -24.99 1.88 -6.80
C ASP A 72 -24.02 2.42 -7.86
N GLU A 73 -23.62 3.68 -7.74
CA GLU A 73 -22.61 4.31 -8.62
C GLU A 73 -21.23 3.69 -8.41
N LYS A 74 -20.83 3.46 -7.16
CA LYS A 74 -19.56 2.76 -6.85
C LYS A 74 -19.58 1.31 -7.32
N MET A 75 -20.71 0.62 -7.17
CA MET A 75 -20.90 -0.76 -7.59
C MET A 75 -20.91 -0.93 -9.11
N ALA A 76 -21.24 0.10 -9.88
CA ALA A 76 -21.08 0.09 -11.33
C ALA A 76 -19.61 -0.09 -11.76
N LEU A 77 -18.65 0.21 -10.88
CA LEU A 77 -17.23 0.00 -11.07
C LEU A 77 -16.68 -1.18 -10.25
N ALA A 78 -17.51 -2.17 -9.90
CA ALA A 78 -17.08 -3.33 -9.11
C ALA A 78 -15.83 -4.02 -9.69
N ILE A 79 -15.00 -4.54 -8.79
CA ILE A 79 -13.72 -5.18 -9.13
C ILE A 79 -13.86 -6.24 -10.23
N SER A 80 -13.04 -6.12 -11.26
CA SER A 80 -12.96 -7.06 -12.37
C SER A 80 -12.04 -8.25 -12.05
N PRO A 81 -12.05 -9.33 -12.87
CA PRO A 81 -11.09 -10.43 -12.75
C PRO A 81 -9.62 -10.00 -12.87
N GLN A 82 -9.35 -8.80 -13.42
CA GLN A 82 -8.00 -8.21 -13.49
C GLN A 82 -7.61 -7.45 -12.21
N ILE A 83 -8.42 -7.55 -11.13
CA ILE A 83 -8.21 -6.87 -9.85
C ILE A 83 -8.19 -5.35 -10.02
N GLN A 84 -9.08 -4.84 -10.86
CA GLN A 84 -9.29 -3.41 -11.08
C GLN A 84 -10.73 -3.02 -10.80
N GLY A 85 -10.95 -1.98 -10.01
CA GLY A 85 -12.27 -1.47 -9.67
C GLY A 85 -12.51 -1.38 -8.16
N TYR A 86 -13.75 -1.08 -7.80
CA TYR A 86 -14.24 -0.93 -6.44
C TYR A 86 -14.44 -2.29 -5.76
N LEU A 87 -13.79 -2.45 -4.61
CA LEU A 87 -13.99 -3.57 -3.71
C LEU A 87 -14.93 -3.13 -2.58
N PRO A 88 -16.19 -3.60 -2.53
CA PRO A 88 -17.09 -3.23 -1.46
C PRO A 88 -16.63 -3.79 -0.11
N LEU A 89 -16.94 -3.07 0.97
CA LEU A 89 -16.70 -3.54 2.33
C LEU A 89 -17.40 -4.89 2.55
N GLY A 90 -16.68 -5.85 3.12
CA GLY A 90 -17.19 -7.20 3.35
C GLY A 90 -17.05 -8.16 2.17
N TYR A 91 -16.45 -7.74 1.06
CA TYR A 91 -16.06 -8.66 -0.01
C TYR A 91 -15.12 -9.75 0.54
N ARG A 92 -15.44 -11.02 0.27
CA ARG A 92 -14.65 -12.18 0.69
C ARG A 92 -14.12 -12.91 -0.54
N SER A 93 -12.79 -13.10 -0.60
CA SER A 93 -12.08 -13.76 -1.70
C SER A 93 -11.96 -15.29 -1.57
N TYR A 94 -12.47 -15.89 -0.48
CA TYR A 94 -12.35 -17.33 -0.21
C TYR A 94 -13.73 -17.99 -0.11
N GLU A 95 -13.90 -19.13 -0.80
CA GLU A 95 -15.08 -19.99 -0.69
C GLU A 95 -15.26 -20.50 0.75
N GLY A 96 -16.44 -20.27 1.34
CA GLY A 96 -16.81 -20.82 2.66
C GLY A 96 -17.97 -20.11 3.38
N GLU A 97 -18.25 -18.84 3.08
CA GLU A 97 -19.43 -18.14 3.60
C GLU A 97 -20.38 -17.75 2.45
N LYS A 98 -21.66 -18.08 2.61
CA LYS A 98 -22.69 -18.03 1.57
C LYS A 98 -22.91 -16.63 0.97
N ARG A 99 -22.23 -16.32 -0.14
CA ARG A 99 -22.78 -15.96 -1.48
C ARG A 99 -21.69 -15.29 -2.32
N ALA A 100 -21.61 -15.77 -3.55
CA ALA A 100 -20.47 -15.71 -4.45
C ALA A 100 -20.15 -14.33 -5.03
N GLY A 101 -18.86 -13.99 -5.02
CA GLY A 101 -18.19 -13.33 -6.14
C GLY A 101 -17.05 -14.26 -6.56
N THR A 102 -17.18 -14.95 -7.69
CA THR A 102 -16.16 -15.87 -8.18
C THR A 102 -15.06 -15.09 -8.90
N SER A 103 -13.84 -15.12 -8.35
CA SER A 103 -12.63 -14.89 -9.16
C SER A 103 -12.36 -16.17 -9.96
N HIS A 104 -12.12 -16.02 -11.26
CA HIS A 104 -11.66 -17.10 -12.15
C HIS A 104 -10.20 -17.47 -11.87
#